data_AF-A0A251X643-F1
#
_entry.id   AF-A0A251X643-F1
#
_cell.length_a   1.000
_cell.length_b   1.000
_cell.length_c   1.000
_cell.angle_alpha   90.00
_cell.angle_beta   90.00
_cell.angle_gamma   90.00
#
_symmetry.space_group_name_H-M   'P 1'
#
loop_
_entity.id
_entity.type
_entity.pdbx_description
1 polymer ?
#
loop_
_entity_poly.entity_id
_entity_poly.type
_entity_poly.pdbx_seq_one_letter_code
_entity_poly.pdbx_strand_id
1 'polypeptide(L)'
;MLKEGLTHSVVIIELFKGFLILNVLIFPLTALLTFYITIMGASNPNKPDFLNTLGIVIFFIYGIPLVILLSLIGLGKIFDIVLYFSAINTATVSWFSLILAAIAIVIAGNIFVDNLYQFKQGHYGISFFALVIVIGYLLIVYFSAKIPIRWFSF
;
A
#
# COMPACT_ATOMS: atom_id res chain seq x y z
N MET A 1 0.01 -0.80 29.10
CA MET A 1 0.85 -1.29 27.99
C MET A 1 0.07 -1.52 26.69
N LEU A 2 -0.91 -2.44 26.58
CA LEU A 2 -1.66 -2.62 25.32
C LEU A 2 -2.40 -1.34 24.84
N LYS A 3 -2.98 -0.59 25.78
CA LYS A 3 -3.71 0.65 25.47
C LYS A 3 -2.82 1.76 24.91
N GLU A 4 -1.57 1.85 25.34
CA GLU A 4 -0.61 2.89 24.90
C GLU A 4 0.05 2.54 23.56
N GLY A 5 0.24 1.23 23.28
CA GLY A 5 0.73 0.77 21.98
C GLY A 5 -0.31 0.95 20.85
N LEU A 6 -1.59 0.78 21.16
CA LEU A 6 -2.70 0.94 20.20
C LEU A 6 -2.93 2.41 19.81
N THR A 7 -2.65 3.35 20.72
CA THR A 7 -2.75 4.78 20.48
C THR A 7 -1.44 5.39 19.98
N HIS A 8 -0.41 4.59 19.70
CA HIS A 8 0.84 5.13 19.17
C HIS A 8 0.57 5.70 17.77
N SER A 9 0.74 7.01 17.66
CA SER A 9 0.49 7.76 16.44
C SER A 9 1.75 7.81 15.56
N VAL A 10 1.57 7.67 14.26
CA VAL A 10 2.63 7.84 13.26
C VAL A 10 2.39 9.15 12.52
N VAL A 11 3.45 9.92 12.32
CA VAL A 11 3.37 11.16 11.54
C VAL A 11 3.22 10.79 10.07
N ILE A 12 2.23 11.36 9.39
CA ILE A 12 1.90 11.04 8.00
C ILE A 12 3.11 11.24 7.07
N ILE A 13 3.89 12.31 7.29
CA ILE A 13 5.09 12.60 6.50
C ILE A 13 6.16 11.50 6.62
N GLU A 14 6.25 10.82 7.76
CA GLU A 14 7.17 9.69 7.93
C GLU A 14 6.76 8.51 7.04
N LEU A 15 5.46 8.24 6.88
CA LEU A 15 4.98 7.18 5.99
C LEU A 15 5.30 7.49 4.52
N PHE A 16 5.13 8.73 4.08
CA PHE A 16 5.53 9.15 2.73
C PHE A 16 7.05 9.06 2.53
N LYS A 17 7.83 9.51 3.51
CA LYS A 17 9.29 9.37 3.48
C LYS A 17 9.70 7.91 3.37
N GLY A 18 9.10 7.05 4.19
CA GLY A 18 9.35 5.61 4.16
C GLY A 18 9.02 4.97 2.82
N PHE A 19 7.91 5.38 2.19
CA PHE A 19 7.53 4.94 0.86
C PHE A 19 8.56 5.36 -0.20
N LEU A 20 9.01 6.62 -0.18
CA LEU A 20 10.02 7.10 -1.11
C LEU A 20 11.35 6.37 -0.93
N ILE A 21 11.81 6.20 0.31
CA ILE A 21 13.03 5.46 0.62
C ILE A 21 12.93 4.01 0.14
N LEU A 22 11.82 3.34 0.44
CA LEU A 22 11.58 1.97 -0.02
C LEU A 22 11.68 1.87 -1.54
N ASN A 23 10.98 2.75 -2.27
CA ASN A 23 11.01 2.77 -3.73
C ASN A 23 12.42 3.02 -4.28
N VAL A 24 13.18 3.94 -3.70
CA VAL A 24 14.57 4.21 -4.11
C VAL A 24 15.46 2.99 -3.88
N LEU A 25 15.32 2.30 -2.75
CA LEU A 25 16.13 1.12 -2.42
C LEU A 25 15.86 -0.04 -3.38
N ILE A 26 14.59 -0.27 -3.74
CA ILE A 26 14.20 -1.38 -4.63
C ILE A 26 14.21 -1.00 -6.11
N PHE A 27 14.38 0.29 -6.44
CA PHE A 27 14.28 0.82 -7.80
C PHE A 27 15.08 0.03 -8.84
N PRO A 28 16.36 -0.33 -8.61
CA PRO A 28 17.13 -1.07 -9.61
C PRO A 28 16.46 -2.41 -9.98
N LEU A 29 15.93 -3.11 -8.98
CA LEU A 29 15.26 -4.39 -9.19
C LEU A 29 13.88 -4.20 -9.82
N THR A 30 13.08 -3.25 -9.33
CA THR A 30 11.72 -3.02 -9.85
C THR A 30 11.75 -2.43 -11.25
N ALA A 31 12.76 -1.63 -11.61
CA ALA A 31 12.95 -1.13 -12.96
C ALA A 31 13.27 -2.27 -13.94
N LEU A 32 14.21 -3.16 -13.59
CA LEU A 32 14.50 -4.35 -14.40
C LEU A 32 13.27 -5.24 -14.57
N LEU A 33 12.53 -5.47 -13.48
CA LEU A 33 11.29 -6.24 -13.52
C LEU A 33 10.23 -5.55 -14.40
N THR A 34 10.10 -4.23 -14.32
CA THR A 34 9.19 -3.44 -15.15
C THR A 34 9.49 -3.68 -16.63
N PHE A 35 10.73 -3.46 -17.06
CA PHE A 35 11.11 -3.66 -18.46
C PHE A 35 10.97 -5.11 -18.90
N TYR A 36 11.34 -6.07 -18.05
CA TYR A 36 11.21 -7.49 -18.36
C TYR A 36 9.74 -7.88 -18.63
N ILE A 37 8.82 -7.51 -17.73
CA ILE A 37 7.39 -7.79 -17.89
C ILE A 37 6.84 -7.06 -19.11
N THR A 38 7.25 -5.80 -19.33
CA THR A 38 6.82 -5.03 -20.50
C THR A 38 7.24 -5.68 -21.81
N ILE A 39 8.50 -6.10 -21.94
CA ILE A 39 9.02 -6.77 -23.15
C ILE A 39 8.25 -8.07 -23.40
N MET A 40 8.07 -8.89 -22.36
CA MET A 40 7.33 -10.15 -22.46
C MET A 40 5.84 -9.98 -22.77
N GLY A 41 5.23 -8.90 -22.27
CA GLY A 41 3.82 -8.59 -22.53
C GLY A 41 3.60 -8.02 -23.94
N ALA A 42 4.53 -7.19 -24.41
CA ALA A 42 4.48 -6.53 -25.71
C ALA A 42 4.96 -7.42 -26.88
N SER A 43 5.60 -8.56 -26.61
CA SER A 43 6.10 -9.46 -27.65
C SER A 43 5.00 -10.28 -28.35
N ASN A 44 3.73 -10.10 -27.99
CA ASN A 44 2.62 -10.81 -28.62
C ASN A 44 1.95 -9.91 -29.67
N PRO A 45 1.95 -10.30 -30.96
CA PRO A 45 1.44 -9.46 -32.06
C PRO A 45 -0.06 -9.16 -31.98
N ASN A 46 -0.82 -9.87 -31.14
CA ASN A 46 -2.25 -9.66 -30.92
C ASN A 46 -2.57 -8.90 -29.63
N LYS A 47 -1.56 -8.38 -28.92
CA LYS A 47 -1.68 -7.73 -27.60
C LYS A 47 -1.17 -6.29 -27.64
N PRO A 48 -1.54 -5.46 -26.65
CA PRO A 48 -1.22 -4.04 -26.64
C PRO A 48 0.25 -3.73 -26.91
N ASP A 49 0.48 -2.67 -27.71
CA ASP A 49 1.81 -2.16 -28.03
C ASP A 49 2.64 -1.88 -26.77
N PHE A 50 3.97 -1.84 -26.96
CA PHE A 50 4.95 -1.70 -25.87
C PHE A 50 4.61 -0.59 -24.87
N LEU A 51 4.21 0.60 -25.35
CA LEU A 51 3.90 1.76 -24.49
C LEU A 51 2.67 1.52 -23.60
N ASN A 52 1.64 0.86 -24.12
CA ASN A 52 0.45 0.54 -23.34
C ASN A 52 0.78 -0.48 -22.26
N THR A 53 1.55 -1.52 -22.60
CA THR A 53 2.03 -2.51 -21.64
C THR A 53 2.93 -1.86 -20.59
N LEU A 54 3.84 -0.96 -20.99
CA LEU A 54 4.71 -0.22 -20.07
C LEU A 54 3.89 0.61 -19.08
N GLY A 55 2.88 1.33 -19.56
CA GLY A 55 1.99 2.12 -18.72
C GLY A 55 1.26 1.26 -17.67
N ILE A 56 0.73 0.10 -18.08
CA ILE A 56 0.06 -0.84 -17.16
C ILE A 56 1.04 -1.36 -16.10
N VAL A 57 2.23 -1.78 -16.50
CA VAL A 57 3.23 -2.35 -15.58
C VAL A 57 3.76 -1.29 -14.62
N ILE A 58 4.03 -0.06 -15.09
CA ILE A 58 4.43 1.06 -14.23
C ILE A 58 3.32 1.37 -13.21
N PHE A 59 2.07 1.46 -13.66
CA PHE A 59 0.94 1.70 -12.76
C PHE A 59 0.79 0.57 -11.73
N PHE A 60 0.98 -0.68 -12.14
CA PHE A 60 0.89 -1.83 -11.26
C PHE A 60 2.02 -1.87 -10.22
N ILE A 61 3.27 -1.65 -10.63
CA ILE A 61 4.44 -1.76 -9.75
C ILE A 61 4.59 -0.56 -8.82
N TYR A 62 4.32 0.66 -9.31
CA TYR A 62 4.56 1.90 -8.55
C TYR A 62 3.26 2.59 -8.12
N GLY A 63 2.24 2.57 -8.99
CA GLY A 63 0.96 3.24 -8.74
C GLY A 63 0.10 2.54 -7.68
N ILE A 64 -0.10 1.22 -7.79
CA ILE A 64 -0.94 0.48 -6.84
C ILE A 64 -0.42 0.57 -5.40
N PRO A 65 0.88 0.39 -5.10
CA PRO A 65 1.38 0.56 -3.73
C PRO A 65 1.16 1.97 -3.17
N LEU A 66 1.30 3.00 -4.02
CA LEU A 66 0.99 4.38 -3.64
C LEU A 66 -0.49 4.55 -3.32
N VAL A 67 -1.38 4.04 -4.18
CA VAL A 67 -2.83 4.09 -3.95
C VAL A 67 -3.19 3.39 -2.65
N ILE A 68 -2.64 2.20 -2.38
CA ILE A 68 -2.85 1.46 -1.13
C ILE A 68 -2.40 2.31 0.07
N LEU A 69 -1.22 2.93 0.01
CA LEU A 69 -0.73 3.80 1.10
C LEU A 69 -1.66 4.98 1.36
N LEU A 70 -2.08 5.68 0.29
CA LEU A 70 -3.01 6.81 0.39
C LEU A 70 -4.36 6.36 0.97
N SER A 71 -4.88 5.21 0.54
CA SER A 71 -6.11 4.64 1.09
C SER A 71 -5.97 4.25 2.56
N LEU A 72 -4.85 3.67 2.97
CA LEU A 72 -4.57 3.35 4.38
C LEU A 72 -4.53 4.62 5.24
N ILE A 73 -3.84 5.67 4.80
CA ILE A 73 -3.77 6.94 5.51
C ILE A 73 -5.15 7.61 5.58
N GLY A 74 -5.86 7.68 4.46
CA GLY A 74 -7.19 8.30 4.38
C GLY A 74 -8.22 7.59 5.25
N LEU A 75 -8.37 6.27 5.09
CA LEU A 75 -9.30 5.47 5.91
C LEU A 75 -8.86 5.42 7.36
N GLY A 76 -7.56 5.31 7.63
CA GLY A 76 -7.01 5.37 8.99
C GLY A 76 -7.35 6.69 9.67
N LYS A 77 -7.28 7.82 8.94
CA LYS A 77 -7.69 9.11 9.50
C LYS A 77 -9.19 9.19 9.78
N ILE A 78 -10.01 8.61 8.92
CA ILE A 78 -11.46 8.49 9.16
C ILE A 78 -11.73 7.69 10.43
N PHE A 79 -11.07 6.54 10.63
CA PHE A 79 -11.22 5.74 11.84
C PHE A 79 -10.72 6.47 13.09
N ASP A 80 -9.60 7.20 13.01
CA ASP A 80 -9.11 8.02 14.10
C ASP A 80 -10.13 9.07 14.56
N ILE A 81 -10.85 9.68 13.61
CA ILE A 81 -11.88 10.69 13.89
C ILE A 81 -13.11 10.02 14.52
N VAL A 82 -13.58 8.90 13.95
CA VAL A 82 -14.77 8.17 14.44
C VAL A 82 -14.55 7.57 15.82
N LEU A 83 -13.33 7.09 16.09
CA LEU A 83 -12.96 6.45 17.37
C LEU A 83 -12.34 7.43 18.37
N TYR A 84 -12.28 8.72 18.03
CA TYR A 84 -11.75 9.80 18.87
C TYR A 84 -10.27 9.61 19.29
N PHE A 85 -9.46 8.95 18.46
CA PHE A 85 -8.02 8.76 18.73
C PHE A 85 -7.17 9.97 18.35
N SER A 86 -7.52 10.69 17.28
CA SER A 86 -6.80 11.89 16.87
C SER A 86 -7.73 12.92 16.24
N ALA A 87 -7.49 14.20 16.53
CA ALA A 87 -8.25 15.29 15.93
C ALA A 87 -7.95 15.42 14.44
N ILE A 88 -8.92 15.90 13.65
CA ILE A 88 -8.79 16.05 12.19
C ILE A 88 -7.58 16.93 11.78
N ASN A 89 -7.22 17.91 12.61
CA ASN A 89 -6.13 18.86 12.35
C ASN A 89 -4.73 18.31 12.67
N THR A 90 -4.62 17.10 13.21
CA THR A 90 -3.31 16.50 13.52
C THR A 90 -2.77 15.74 12.31
N ALA A 91 -1.51 15.99 11.95
CA ALA A 91 -0.81 15.31 10.85
C ALA A 91 -0.32 13.90 11.24
N THR A 92 -1.11 13.20 12.05
CA THR A 92 -0.80 11.89 12.60
C THR A 92 -1.96 10.92 12.43
N VAL A 93 -1.65 9.63 12.30
CA VAL A 93 -2.63 8.54 12.25
C VAL A 93 -2.24 7.46 13.25
N SER A 94 -3.18 6.93 14.04
CA SER A 94 -2.88 5.83 14.97
C SER A 94 -2.64 4.50 14.25
N TRP A 95 -1.75 3.68 14.81
CA TRP A 95 -1.50 2.33 14.32
C TRP A 95 -2.77 1.47 14.30
N PHE A 96 -3.60 1.58 15.33
CA PHE A 96 -4.83 0.82 15.41
C PHE A 96 -5.78 1.17 14.26
N SER A 97 -5.94 2.45 13.95
CA SER A 97 -6.76 2.88 12.81
C SER A 97 -6.17 2.46 11.46
N LEU A 98 -4.84 2.41 11.31
CA LEU A 98 -4.21 1.85 10.11
C LEU A 98 -4.47 0.35 9.96
N ILE A 99 -4.51 -0.40 11.05
CA ILE A 99 -4.88 -1.83 11.04
C ILE A 99 -6.35 -2.00 10.63
N LEU A 100 -7.25 -1.21 11.19
CA LEU A 100 -8.66 -1.21 10.78
C LEU A 100 -8.82 -0.82 9.30
N ALA A 101 -8.05 0.15 8.82
CA ALA A 101 -8.00 0.52 7.41
C ALA A 101 -7.52 -0.64 6.53
N ALA A 102 -6.48 -1.37 6.94
CA ALA A 102 -6.00 -2.54 6.21
C ALA A 102 -7.08 -3.63 6.11
N ILE A 103 -7.77 -3.93 7.22
CA ILE A 103 -8.90 -4.87 7.25
C ILE A 103 -10.00 -4.42 6.30
N ALA A 104 -10.40 -3.13 6.37
CA ALA A 104 -11.44 -2.58 5.51
C ALA A 104 -11.08 -2.65 4.01
N ILE A 105 -9.83 -2.33 3.65
CA ILE A 105 -9.33 -2.42 2.27
C ILE A 105 -9.40 -3.86 1.76
N VAL A 106 -8.97 -4.83 2.57
CA VAL A 106 -9.01 -6.25 2.18
C VAL A 106 -10.44 -6.74 2.02
N ILE A 107 -11.36 -6.38 2.93
CA ILE A 107 -12.78 -6.72 2.81
C ILE A 107 -13.37 -6.09 1.55
N ALA A 108 -13.13 -4.81 1.30
CA ALA A 108 -13.62 -4.12 0.11
C ALA A 108 -13.05 -4.73 -1.19
N GLY A 109 -11.76 -5.06 -1.19
CA GLY A 109 -11.10 -5.74 -2.31
C GLY A 109 -11.69 -7.12 -2.55
N ASN A 110 -11.96 -7.88 -1.49
CA ASN A 110 -12.61 -9.19 -1.60
C ASN A 110 -14.02 -9.08 -2.19
N ILE A 111 -14.85 -8.16 -1.69
CA ILE A 111 -16.19 -7.90 -2.24
C ILE A 111 -16.11 -7.50 -3.71
N PHE A 112 -15.13 -6.67 -4.08
CA PHE A 112 -14.94 -6.23 -5.46
C PHE A 112 -14.57 -7.39 -6.39
N VAL A 113 -13.61 -8.24 -5.99
CA VAL A 113 -13.20 -9.43 -6.75
C VAL A 113 -14.34 -10.43 -6.87
N ASP A 114 -15.07 -10.68 -5.79
CA ASP A 114 -16.22 -11.59 -5.78
C ASP A 114 -17.32 -11.10 -6.74
N ASN A 115 -17.57 -9.80 -6.80
CA ASN A 115 -18.54 -9.20 -7.73
C ASN A 115 -18.05 -9.18 -9.18
N LEU A 116 -16.76 -8.95 -9.43
CA LEU A 116 -16.19 -8.91 -10.77
C LEU A 116 -16.11 -10.29 -11.42
N TYR A 117 -15.65 -11.27 -10.66
CA TYR A 117 -15.32 -12.59 -11.21
C TYR A 117 -16.31 -13.68 -10.80
N GLN A 118 -17.37 -13.32 -10.06
CA GLN A 118 -18.38 -14.26 -9.55
C GLN A 118 -17.76 -15.43 -8.77
N PHE A 119 -16.60 -15.23 -8.15
CA PHE A 119 -15.96 -16.20 -7.26
C PHE A 119 -16.77 -16.30 -5.96
N LYS A 120 -17.99 -16.84 -6.01
CA LYS A 120 -18.86 -17.08 -4.84
C LYS A 120 -18.36 -18.22 -3.95
N GLN A 121 -17.05 -18.42 -3.82
CA GLN A 121 -16.48 -19.61 -3.19
C GLN A 121 -15.93 -19.38 -1.77
N GLY A 122 -15.97 -18.17 -1.21
CA GLY A 122 -15.58 -17.95 0.19
C GLY A 122 -14.12 -18.33 0.47
N HIS A 123 -13.20 -17.94 -0.43
CA HIS A 123 -11.76 -18.25 -0.28
C HIS A 123 -11.09 -17.29 0.71
N TYR A 124 -11.48 -17.38 1.99
CA TYR A 124 -10.97 -16.55 3.09
C TYR A 124 -9.44 -16.61 3.27
N GLY A 125 -8.80 -17.69 2.79
CA GLY A 125 -7.34 -17.82 2.82
C GLY A 125 -6.63 -16.74 2.00
N ILE A 126 -7.16 -16.39 0.82
CA ILE A 126 -6.57 -15.35 -0.04
C ILE A 126 -6.69 -13.98 0.64
N SER A 127 -7.84 -13.69 1.25
CA SER A 127 -8.05 -12.45 2.00
C SER A 127 -7.09 -12.34 3.19
N PHE A 128 -6.81 -13.45 3.90
CA PHE A 128 -5.82 -13.46 4.98
C PHE A 128 -4.40 -13.17 4.48
N PHE A 129 -3.98 -13.81 3.38
CA PHE A 129 -2.68 -13.51 2.76
C PHE A 129 -2.60 -12.05 2.30
N ALA A 130 -3.66 -11.51 1.70
CA ALA A 130 -3.73 -10.11 1.31
C ALA A 130 -3.58 -9.18 2.53
N LEU A 131 -4.24 -9.48 3.66
CA LEU A 131 -4.09 -8.71 4.89
C LEU A 131 -2.66 -8.74 5.42
N VAL A 132 -2.02 -9.91 5.44
CA VAL A 132 -0.61 -10.05 5.84
C VAL A 132 0.30 -9.24 4.94
N ILE A 133 0.08 -9.25 3.62
CA ILE A 133 0.85 -8.45 2.65
C ILE A 133 0.66 -6.95 2.91
N VAL A 134 -0.57 -6.49 3.14
CA VAL A 134 -0.86 -5.06 3.39
C VAL A 134 -0.24 -4.59 4.72
N ILE A 135 -0.35 -5.39 5.78
CA ILE A 135 0.28 -5.07 7.07
C ILE A 135 1.80 -5.11 6.97
N GLY A 136 2.36 -6.13 6.31
CA GLY A 136 3.79 -6.26 6.07
C GLY A 136 4.34 -5.08 5.27
N TYR A 137 3.63 -4.66 4.21
CA TYR A 137 3.93 -3.46 3.44
C TYR A 137 3.97 -2.21 4.32
N LEU A 138 2.93 -1.99 5.13
CA LEU A 138 2.86 -0.83 6.03
C LEU A 138 4.04 -0.81 7.03
N LEU A 139 4.40 -1.96 7.60
CA LEU A 139 5.55 -2.07 8.50
C LEU A 139 6.87 -1.78 7.78
N ILE A 140 7.08 -2.34 6.59
CA ILE A 140 8.28 -2.08 5.78
C ILE A 140 8.39 -0.59 5.45
N VAL A 141 7.29 0.05 5.04
CA VAL A 141 7.25 1.50 4.79
C VAL A 141 7.63 2.26 6.06
N TYR A 142 7.03 1.94 7.21
CA TYR A 142 7.32 2.59 8.48
C TYR A 142 8.81 2.46 8.88
N PHE A 143 9.38 1.26 8.80
CA PHE A 143 10.80 1.07 9.15
C PHE A 143 11.75 1.67 8.12
N SER A 144 11.36 1.70 6.85
CA SER A 144 12.14 2.39 5.79
C SER A 144 12.28 3.88 6.10
N ALA A 145 11.26 4.50 6.70
CA ALA A 145 11.32 5.91 7.11
C ALA A 145 12.40 6.20 8.16
N LYS A 146 12.79 5.18 8.94
CA LYS A 146 13.81 5.28 10.00
C LYS A 146 15.23 5.10 9.47
N ILE A 147 15.40 4.76 8.19
CA ILE A 147 16.72 4.68 7.55
C ILE A 147 17.27 6.10 7.36
N PRO A 148 18.46 6.42 7.91
CA PRO A 148 19.02 7.76 7.83
C PRO A 148 19.62 8.02 6.44
N ILE A 149 18.80 8.43 5.48
CA ILE A 149 19.25 8.86 4.15
C ILE A 149 19.36 10.38 4.13
N ARG A 150 20.60 10.88 4.03
CA ARG A 150 20.92 12.33 4.07
C ARG A 150 20.22 13.17 3.00
N TRP A 151 19.82 12.56 1.89
CA TRP A 151 19.12 13.24 0.79
C TRP A 151 17.62 13.43 1.01
N PHE A 152 17.03 12.74 2.00
CA PHE A 152 15.63 12.89 2.40
C PHE A 152 15.55 13.62 3.75
N SER A 153 15.88 14.90 3.75
CA SER A 153 15.70 15.82 4.89
C SER A 153 14.35 16.54 4.76
N PHE A 154 13.27 15.86 5.10
CA PHE A 154 11.95 16.43 5.29
C PHE A 154 11.55 16.24 6.75
#